data_AF-A0A382U7D3-F1
#
_entry.id   AF-A0A382U7D3-F1
#
_cell.length_a   1.000
_cell.length_b   1.000
_cell.length_c   1.000
_cell.angle_alpha   90.00
_cell.angle_beta   90.00
_cell.angle_gamma   90.00
#
_symmetry.space_group_name_H-M   'P 1'
#
loop_
_entity.id
_entity.type
_entity.pdbx_description
1 polymer ?
#
loop_
_entity_poly.entity_id
_entity_poly.type
_entity_poly.pdbx_seq_one_letter_code
_entity_poly.pdbx_strand_id
1 'polypeptide(L)'
;MKNLWTQKEAKLFSKSDLSLRVYSSRLLGRNPELVLHGGGNTSVKGQYKNIFGETTETLFIKGSGWDLISIEEDGFAPVDLNYLVRLAQLNKLTDSQMVVEQKLATLKPSAPNPSVEAILHALIPYTFVDHTHADAVLSITN
;
A
#
# COMPACT_ATOMS: atom_id res chain seq x y z
N MET A 1 -13.04 0.27 20.19
CA MET A 1 -12.91 0.74 18.79
C MET A 1 -14.19 0.44 18.02
N LYS A 2 -14.66 1.34 17.15
CA LYS A 2 -15.87 1.15 16.31
C LYS A 2 -15.48 0.79 14.87
N ASN A 3 -16.21 -0.12 14.24
CA ASN A 3 -16.06 -0.40 12.80
C ASN A 3 -16.84 0.65 11.99
N LEU A 4 -16.15 1.34 11.08
CA LEU A 4 -16.72 2.40 10.23
C LEU A 4 -17.09 1.93 8.81
N TRP A 5 -16.84 0.66 8.49
CA TRP A 5 -17.19 0.10 7.19
C TRP A 5 -18.70 0.10 6.97
N THR A 6 -19.14 0.63 5.83
CA THR A 6 -20.53 0.52 5.40
C THR A 6 -20.63 -0.02 3.97
N GLN A 7 -21.57 -0.96 3.76
CA GLN A 7 -21.82 -1.50 2.42
C GLN A 7 -22.32 -0.43 1.44
N LYS A 8 -22.98 0.62 1.95
CA LYS A 8 -23.46 1.74 1.14
C LYS A 8 -22.31 2.54 0.54
N GLU A 9 -21.31 2.92 1.35
CA GLU A 9 -20.14 3.65 0.86
C GLU A 9 -19.22 2.74 0.02
N ALA A 10 -19.00 1.49 0.45
CA ALA A 10 -18.15 0.54 -0.29
C ALA A 10 -18.62 0.35 -1.75
N LYS A 11 -19.94 0.34 -1.99
CA LYS A 11 -20.50 0.27 -3.36
C LYS A 11 -20.07 1.42 -4.26
N LEU A 12 -19.81 2.62 -3.72
CA LEU A 12 -19.33 3.77 -4.48
C LEU A 12 -17.90 3.57 -5.01
N PHE A 13 -17.14 2.64 -4.42
CA PHE A 13 -15.75 2.30 -4.73
C PHE A 13 -15.62 0.89 -5.33
N SER A 14 -16.70 0.34 -5.88
CA SER A 14 -16.73 -1.05 -6.39
C SER A 14 -16.19 -1.24 -7.81
N LYS A 15 -15.64 -0.18 -8.42
CA LYS A 15 -15.13 -0.20 -9.80
C LYS A 15 -13.91 -1.13 -9.96
N SER A 16 -13.07 -1.20 -8.94
CA SER A 16 -11.86 -2.01 -8.92
C SER A 16 -11.41 -2.24 -7.48
N ASP A 17 -10.54 -3.22 -7.29
CA ASP A 17 -9.90 -3.46 -6.00
C ASP A 17 -9.07 -2.25 -5.53
N LEU A 18 -8.48 -1.49 -6.46
CA LEU A 18 -7.77 -0.25 -6.16
C LEU A 18 -8.72 0.86 -5.66
N SER A 19 -9.90 0.98 -6.28
CA SER A 19 -10.94 1.90 -5.82
C SER A 19 -11.42 1.51 -4.41
N LEU A 20 -11.68 0.22 -4.18
CA LEU A 20 -12.07 -0.28 -2.86
C LEU A 20 -10.96 -0.07 -1.81
N ARG A 21 -9.71 -0.18 -2.23
CA ARG A 21 -8.54 0.10 -1.41
C ARG A 21 -8.47 1.57 -0.98
N VAL A 22 -8.78 2.52 -1.87
CA VAL A 22 -8.93 3.93 -1.49
C VAL A 22 -9.94 4.09 -0.36
N TYR A 23 -11.11 3.45 -0.49
CA TYR A 23 -12.14 3.50 0.55
C TYR A 23 -11.65 2.94 1.89
N SER A 24 -11.09 1.73 1.88
CA SER A 24 -10.63 1.08 3.12
C SER A 24 -9.49 1.85 3.80
N SER A 25 -8.56 2.42 3.02
CA SER A 25 -7.48 3.27 3.53
C SER A 25 -8.02 4.53 4.22
N ARG A 26 -9.04 5.16 3.64
CA ARG A 26 -9.70 6.34 4.24
C ARG A 26 -10.40 6.01 5.55
N LEU A 27 -10.97 4.81 5.69
CA LEU A 27 -11.55 4.38 6.97
C LEU A 27 -10.48 4.30 8.08
N LEU A 28 -9.29 3.78 7.75
CA LEU A 28 -8.17 3.74 8.69
C LEU A 28 -7.69 5.16 9.03
N GLY A 29 -7.48 6.01 8.02
CA GLY A 29 -7.02 7.39 8.21
C GLY A 29 -7.99 8.28 9.00
N ARG A 30 -9.29 7.96 9.02
CA ARG A 30 -10.29 8.66 9.83
C ARG A 30 -10.19 8.36 11.33
N ASN A 31 -9.48 7.32 11.74
CA ASN A 31 -9.32 6.96 13.14
C ASN A 31 -7.91 7.31 13.65
N PRO A 32 -7.74 8.38 14.43
CA PRO A 32 -6.43 8.78 14.95
C PRO A 32 -5.81 7.75 15.91
N GLU A 33 -6.61 6.83 16.49
CA GLU A 33 -6.09 5.73 17.32
C GLU A 33 -5.39 4.64 16.49
N LEU A 34 -5.67 4.57 15.19
CA LEU A 34 -5.07 3.60 14.25
C LEU A 34 -3.90 4.21 13.47
N VAL A 35 -3.97 5.50 13.16
CA VAL A 35 -2.98 6.20 12.35
C VAL A 35 -2.39 7.36 13.15
N LEU A 36 -1.30 7.07 13.88
CA LEU A 36 -0.54 8.08 14.61
C LEU A 36 0.35 8.87 13.65
N HIS A 37 0.28 10.21 13.70
CA HIS A 37 1.18 11.14 13.02
C HIS A 37 1.35 10.95 11.50
N GLY A 38 0.29 10.48 10.80
CA GLY A 38 0.36 10.21 9.35
C GLY A 38 1.15 8.94 8.98
N GLY A 39 1.50 8.13 9.97
CA GLY A 39 2.13 6.81 9.82
C GLY A 39 1.18 5.76 9.26
N GLY A 40 1.65 4.52 9.15
CA GLY A 40 0.89 3.45 8.51
C GLY A 40 0.81 3.57 6.98
N ASN A 41 0.52 2.43 6.37
CA ASN A 41 0.31 2.32 4.94
C ASN A 41 -0.53 1.09 4.58
N THR A 42 -0.95 1.05 3.33
CA THR A 42 -1.92 0.07 2.84
C THR A 42 -1.54 -0.30 1.43
N SER A 43 -1.79 -1.56 1.05
CA SER A 43 -1.60 -2.02 -0.32
C SER A 43 -2.69 -2.94 -0.82
N VAL A 44 -2.88 -2.95 -2.13
CA VAL A 44 -3.66 -3.98 -2.81
C VAL A 44 -2.85 -4.63 -3.93
N LYS A 45 -2.90 -5.96 -4.03
CA LYS A 45 -2.31 -6.70 -5.15
C LYS A 45 -3.30 -6.74 -6.31
N GLY A 46 -2.81 -6.61 -7.53
CA GLY A 46 -3.63 -6.63 -8.74
C GLY A 46 -2.77 -6.74 -9.99
N GLN A 47 -3.30 -6.25 -11.12
CA GLN A 47 -2.61 -6.26 -12.41
C GLN A 47 -2.42 -4.83 -12.93
N TYR A 48 -1.23 -4.54 -13.45
CA TYR A 48 -0.96 -3.31 -14.20
C TYR A 48 -0.78 -3.64 -15.67
N LYS A 49 -1.51 -2.93 -16.54
CA LYS A 49 -1.46 -3.12 -17.99
C LYS A 49 -0.63 -2.02 -18.64
N ASN A 50 0.39 -2.37 -19.40
CA ASN A 50 1.23 -1.40 -20.10
C ASN A 50 0.61 -0.97 -21.46
N ILE A 51 1.29 -0.07 -22.18
CA ILE A 51 0.83 0.46 -23.47
C ILE A 51 0.75 -0.59 -24.59
N PHE A 52 1.52 -1.67 -24.48
CA PHE A 52 1.51 -2.81 -25.40
C PHE A 52 0.39 -3.82 -25.06
N GLY A 53 -0.28 -3.62 -23.92
CA GLY A 53 -1.37 -4.45 -23.44
C GLY A 53 -0.94 -5.65 -22.59
N GLU A 54 0.33 -5.74 -22.23
CA GLU A 54 0.88 -6.78 -21.37
C GLU A 54 0.54 -6.48 -19.91
N THR A 55 0.33 -7.52 -19.12
CA THR A 55 -0.05 -7.41 -17.69
C THR A 55 1.07 -7.87 -16.78
N THR A 56 1.38 -7.06 -15.77
CA THR A 56 2.34 -7.37 -14.70
C THR A 56 1.63 -7.50 -13.37
N GLU A 57 1.94 -8.56 -12.61
CA GLU A 57 1.49 -8.69 -11.22
C GLU A 57 2.05 -7.54 -10.40
N THR A 58 1.16 -6.78 -9.76
CA THR A 58 1.50 -5.47 -9.22
C THR A 58 1.04 -5.34 -7.78
N LEU A 59 1.91 -4.80 -6.94
CA LEU A 59 1.55 -4.24 -5.65
C LEU A 59 1.24 -2.75 -5.83
N PHE A 60 -0.01 -2.36 -5.62
CA PHE A 60 -0.40 -0.96 -5.50
C PHE A 60 -0.25 -0.55 -4.03
N ILE A 61 0.86 0.09 -3.68
CA ILE A 61 1.24 0.44 -2.30
C ILE A 61 1.17 1.95 -2.10
N LYS A 62 0.68 2.40 -0.94
CA LYS A 62 0.66 3.82 -0.57
C LYS A 62 2.01 4.48 -0.83
N GLY A 63 2.00 5.60 -1.54
CA GLY A 63 3.16 6.41 -1.81
C GLY A 63 3.53 7.35 -0.66
N SER A 64 4.81 7.69 -0.58
CA SER A 64 5.33 8.74 0.30
C SER A 64 4.67 10.09 -0.01
N GLY A 65 4.35 10.86 1.04
CA GLY A 65 3.70 12.17 0.93
C GLY A 65 2.17 12.16 0.88
N TRP A 66 1.54 10.99 0.80
CA TRP A 66 0.08 10.86 0.86
C TRP A 66 -0.42 10.57 2.29
N ASP A 67 -1.55 11.16 2.65
CA ASP A 67 -2.28 10.84 3.88
C ASP A 67 -3.38 9.81 3.58
N LEU A 68 -3.53 8.78 4.43
CA LEU A 68 -4.58 7.77 4.25
C LEU A 68 -5.99 8.37 4.30
N ILE A 69 -6.21 9.46 5.06
CA ILE A 69 -7.54 10.07 5.19
C ILE A 69 -8.03 10.69 3.87
N SER A 70 -7.11 11.12 3.00
CA SER A 70 -7.40 11.81 1.73
C SER A 70 -6.88 11.07 0.50
N ILE A 71 -6.24 9.92 0.66
CA ILE A 71 -5.61 9.17 -0.45
C ILE A 71 -6.57 8.92 -1.61
N GLU A 72 -6.06 9.02 -2.83
CA GLU A 72 -6.75 8.68 -4.08
C GLU A 72 -5.99 7.54 -4.78
N GLU A 73 -6.52 7.02 -5.90
CA GLU A 73 -5.85 5.93 -6.66
C GLU A 73 -4.41 6.30 -7.06
N ASP A 74 -4.16 7.56 -7.44
CA ASP A 74 -2.81 8.07 -7.77
C ASP A 74 -1.87 8.16 -6.56
N GLY A 75 -2.41 8.03 -5.35
CA GLY A 75 -1.62 7.89 -4.12
C GLY A 75 -1.02 6.50 -3.94
N PHE A 76 -1.35 5.53 -4.79
CA PHE A 76 -0.77 4.19 -4.76
C PHE A 76 0.24 4.03 -5.90
N ALA A 77 1.51 3.79 -5.54
CA ALA A 77 2.56 3.46 -6.48
C ALA A 77 2.36 2.03 -7.00
N PRO A 78 2.27 1.79 -8.32
CA PRO A 78 2.22 0.45 -8.89
C PRO A 78 3.65 -0.10 -8.99
N VAL A 79 3.98 -1.08 -8.16
CA VAL A 79 5.31 -1.70 -8.11
C VAL A 79 5.22 -3.15 -8.56
N ASP A 80 6.17 -3.61 -9.37
CA ASP A 80 6.26 -5.01 -9.79
C ASP A 80 6.35 -5.94 -8.56
N LEU A 81 5.33 -6.80 -8.39
CA LEU A 81 5.21 -7.67 -7.23
C LEU A 81 6.31 -8.73 -7.20
N ASN A 82 6.65 -9.30 -8.36
CA ASN A 82 7.67 -10.34 -8.46
C ASN A 82 9.06 -9.76 -8.18
N TYR A 83 9.32 -8.52 -8.56
CA TYR A 83 10.54 -7.81 -8.20
C TYR A 83 10.65 -7.65 -6.67
N LEU A 84 9.59 -7.21 -5.99
CA LEU A 84 9.58 -7.06 -4.54
C LEU A 84 9.81 -8.39 -3.81
N VAL A 85 9.19 -9.48 -4.28
CA VAL A 85 9.40 -10.82 -3.71
C VAL A 85 10.84 -11.28 -3.91
N ARG A 86 11.46 -10.99 -5.05
CA ARG A 86 12.88 -11.31 -5.30
C ARG A 86 13.83 -10.49 -4.42
N LEU A 87 13.52 -9.22 -4.14
CA LEU A 87 14.31 -8.41 -3.21
C LEU A 87 14.34 -9.03 -1.81
N ALA A 88 13.23 -9.61 -1.36
CA ALA A 88 13.15 -10.30 -0.06
C ALA A 88 14.05 -11.55 0.05
N GLN A 89 14.50 -12.10 -1.08
CA GLN A 89 15.37 -13.28 -1.10
C GLN A 89 16.86 -12.92 -0.93
N LEU A 90 17.21 -11.63 -0.95
CA LEU A 90 18.58 -11.18 -0.74
C LEU A 90 18.99 -11.40 0.72
N ASN A 91 20.16 -12.01 0.93
CA ASN A 91 20.73 -12.16 2.27
C ASN A 91 21.00 -10.81 2.96
N LYS A 92 21.20 -9.75 2.19
CA LYS A 92 21.42 -8.40 2.67
C LYS A 92 20.89 -7.39 1.66
N LEU A 93 20.16 -6.40 2.15
CA LEU A 93 19.68 -5.24 1.41
C LEU A 93 19.73 -4.05 2.37
N THR A 94 20.49 -3.00 2.03
CA THR A 94 20.50 -1.78 2.85
C THR A 94 19.28 -0.92 2.57
N ASP A 95 18.90 -0.03 3.50
CA ASP A 95 17.77 0.87 3.30
C ASP A 95 17.92 1.73 2.04
N SER A 96 19.12 2.24 1.76
CA SER A 96 19.40 3.02 0.55
C SER A 96 19.23 2.18 -0.72
N GLN A 97 19.69 0.93 -0.73
CA GLN A 97 19.46 0.02 -1.85
C GLN A 97 17.97 -0.28 -2.00
N MET A 98 17.28 -0.60 -0.89
CA MET A 98 15.85 -0.89 -0.89
C MET A 98 15.02 0.23 -1.52
N VAL A 99 15.26 1.49 -1.15
CA VAL A 99 14.55 2.65 -1.70
C VAL A 99 14.79 2.79 -3.22
N VAL A 100 16.04 2.63 -3.66
CA VAL A 100 16.40 2.71 -5.08
C VAL A 100 15.73 1.58 -5.87
N GLU A 101 15.85 0.34 -5.40
CA GLU A 101 15.31 -0.85 -6.05
C GLU A 101 13.78 -0.83 -6.13
N GLN A 102 13.09 -0.42 -5.05
CA GLN A 102 11.63 -0.24 -5.07
C GLN A 102 11.20 0.84 -6.07
N LYS A 103 11.97 1.93 -6.20
CA LYS A 103 11.68 2.97 -7.20
C LYS A 103 11.91 2.47 -8.62
N LEU A 104 12.97 1.71 -8.86
CA LEU A 104 13.25 1.08 -10.16
C LEU A 104 12.15 0.10 -10.58
N ALA A 105 11.58 -0.63 -9.62
CA ALA A 105 10.47 -1.55 -9.85
C ALA A 105 9.10 -0.86 -10.03
N THR A 106 9.02 0.47 -9.97
CA THR A 106 7.75 1.20 -10.13
C THR A 106 7.35 1.29 -11.61
N LEU A 107 6.17 0.77 -11.96
CA LEU A 107 5.67 0.61 -13.33
C LEU A 107 5.16 1.92 -13.96
N LYS A 108 4.91 2.95 -13.15
CA LYS A 108 4.48 4.29 -13.59
C LYS A 108 5.51 5.33 -13.10
N PRO A 109 6.34 5.91 -13.99
CA PRO A 109 7.39 6.85 -13.58
C PRO A 109 6.89 8.09 -12.81
N SER A 110 5.68 8.56 -13.13
CA SER A 110 5.04 9.70 -12.46
C SER A 110 4.40 9.36 -11.12
N ALA A 111 4.35 8.09 -10.72
CA ALA A 111 3.82 7.70 -9.42
C ALA A 111 4.71 8.19 -8.27
N PRO A 112 4.13 8.40 -7.07
CA PRO A 112 4.90 8.71 -5.88
C PRO A 112 5.92 7.60 -5.58
N ASN A 113 6.92 7.90 -4.74
CA ASN A 113 7.83 6.86 -4.26
C ASN A 113 7.05 5.88 -3.38
N PRO A 114 7.17 4.55 -3.58
CA PRO A 114 6.45 3.58 -2.77
C PRO A 114 6.87 3.66 -1.29
N SER A 115 5.99 3.18 -0.40
CA SER A 115 6.37 2.98 1.01
C SER A 115 7.59 2.08 1.13
N VAL A 116 8.51 2.41 2.03
CA VAL A 116 9.69 1.57 2.34
C VAL A 116 9.30 0.15 2.76
N GLU A 117 8.09 -0.03 3.30
CA GLU A 117 7.54 -1.31 3.74
C GLU A 117 6.91 -2.15 2.60
N ALA A 118 7.07 -1.74 1.33
CA ALA A 118 6.51 -2.44 0.17
C ALA A 118 6.89 -3.93 0.11
N ILE A 119 8.12 -4.28 0.51
CA ILE A 119 8.58 -5.69 0.54
C ILE A 119 7.75 -6.51 1.56
N LEU A 120 7.48 -5.98 2.75
CA LEU A 120 6.62 -6.64 3.74
C LEU A 120 5.22 -6.92 3.16
N HIS A 121 4.65 -5.92 2.50
CA HIS A 121 3.34 -6.03 1.87
C HIS A 121 3.30 -7.04 0.71
N ALA A 122 4.40 -7.17 -0.04
CA ALA A 122 4.55 -8.15 -1.10
C ALA A 122 4.56 -9.60 -0.56
N LEU A 123 5.25 -9.82 0.56
CA LEU A 123 5.43 -11.16 1.16
C LEU A 123 4.16 -11.73 1.81
N ILE A 124 3.25 -10.89 2.28
CA ILE A 124 2.00 -11.33 2.90
C ILE A 124 1.07 -11.90 1.80
N PRO A 125 0.64 -13.17 1.87
CA PRO A 125 -0.07 -13.86 0.77
C PRO A 125 -1.57 -13.52 0.71
N TYR A 126 -1.91 -12.24 0.88
CA TYR A 126 -3.27 -11.72 0.77
C TYR A 126 -3.32 -10.53 -0.17
N THR A 127 -4.46 -10.38 -0.86
CA THR A 127 -4.69 -9.31 -1.83
C THR A 127 -4.68 -7.93 -1.17
N PHE A 128 -5.30 -7.81 0.01
CA PHE A 128 -5.49 -6.57 0.76
C PHE A 128 -4.60 -6.63 2.02
N VAL A 129 -3.68 -5.68 2.20
CA VAL A 129 -2.76 -5.65 3.36
C VAL A 129 -2.74 -4.25 3.97
N ASP A 130 -3.00 -4.19 5.28
CA ASP A 130 -3.05 -2.95 6.04
C ASP A 130 -1.95 -2.96 7.10
N HIS A 131 -1.25 -1.85 7.22
CA HIS A 131 -0.22 -1.61 8.22
C HIS A 131 -0.53 -0.31 8.96
N THR A 132 -0.64 -0.39 10.29
CA THR A 132 -1.05 0.74 11.14
C THR A 132 -0.16 0.81 12.36
N HIS A 133 0.10 2.01 12.87
CA HIS A 133 0.79 2.23 14.14
C HIS A 133 -0.27 2.46 15.23
N ALA A 134 -1.05 1.43 15.55
CA ALA A 134 -2.16 1.56 16.49
C ALA A 134 -1.65 1.78 17.92
N ASP A 135 -2.11 2.85 18.58
CA ASP A 135 -1.62 3.29 19.89
C ASP A 135 -1.77 2.20 20.97
N ALA A 136 -2.93 1.54 20.98
CA ALA A 136 -3.23 0.47 21.92
C ALA A 136 -2.29 -0.75 21.75
N VAL A 137 -1.83 -1.03 20.53
CA VAL A 137 -0.89 -2.13 20.28
C VAL A 137 0.49 -1.76 20.78
N LEU A 138 0.97 -0.55 20.41
CA LEU A 138 2.26 -0.03 20.90
C LEU A 138 2.32 0.02 22.42
N SER A 139 1.23 0.44 23.08
CA SER A 139 1.14 0.54 24.54
C SER A 139 1.25 -0.79 25.28
N ILE A 140 0.89 -1.91 24.65
CA ILE A 140 0.94 -3.24 25.27
C ILE A 140 2.29 -3.94 24.98
N THR A 141 2.99 -3.55 23.92
CA THR A 141 4.21 -4.25 23.44
C THR A 141 5.52 -3.49 23.71
N ASN A 142 5.46 -2.22 24.13
CA ASN A 142 6.61 -1.46 24.61
C ASN A 142 6.77 -1.57 26.13
#